data_AF-A0A813LSN4-F1
#
_entry.id   AF-A0A813LSN4-F1
#
_cell.length_a   1.000
_cell.length_b   1.000
_cell.length_c   1.000
_cell.angle_alpha   90.00
_cell.angle_beta   90.00
_cell.angle_gamma   90.00
#
_symmetry.space_group_name_H-M   'P 1'
#
loop_
_entity.id
_entity.type
_entity.pdbx_description
1 polymer ?
#
loop_
_entity_poly.entity_id
_entity_poly.type
_entity_poly.pdbx_seq_one_letter_code
_entity_poly.pdbx_strand_id
1 'polypeptide(L)'
;MADTTDHVDVEAGRPRAAARAKSRPICPQMPPRVWKGCIGLVGVACLATLITVLASITDLGPSDQILVKDPAGHWVRQGPFQGVIFTTYPKEMRQGTLLQPHQYAVVKNQLSGEPRDIDGPKLLFLGPYDKLLKVSQKVVLQDNEYAIVKHSLTGVIRHEEGPTLFHPGVFDTVLRTRSKIVLQKDEYIRMVDGVTGAERVVHGPVNFVPIPLETSINGTKQDLFLNIDLSALLLNRNTGEQRLVVEKGAFAPGPYEEILEVRPLIYVLPHEALVVRNERGQLTVHAGTDAQDGLGVSFFLPPYSEIFTMMWSDYSSLPADSSSRVLVEKIDVRARKIFYEYEVRTRDNVKMTLEGTIFWQVTNVSKLVLSTADPEGDVWQHARSVLIEAVSNATLSDFMTLGCSYSYFICYCC
;
A
#
# COMPACT_ATOMS: atom_id res chain seq x y z
N MET A 1 -39.62 0.92 25.14
CA MET A 1 -39.40 1.75 26.34
C MET A 1 -39.63 3.18 25.88
N ALA A 2 -40.70 3.79 26.41
CA ALA A 2 -41.39 5.04 26.04
C ALA A 2 -40.54 6.12 25.33
N ASP A 3 -40.90 6.73 24.20
CA ASP A 3 -42.16 7.33 23.70
C ASP A 3 -42.68 8.52 24.51
N THR A 4 -42.47 9.74 24.00
CA THR A 4 -43.34 10.92 24.24
C THR A 4 -43.07 12.04 23.23
N THR A 5 -43.84 12.01 22.15
CA THR A 5 -44.64 13.10 21.51
C THR A 5 -44.44 14.59 21.85
N ASP A 6 -44.38 15.36 20.76
CA ASP A 6 -45.14 16.58 20.38
C ASP A 6 -45.30 17.79 21.32
N HIS A 7 -45.06 18.99 20.75
CA HIS A 7 -46.14 19.97 20.56
C HIS A 7 -45.73 21.12 19.62
N VAL A 8 -46.54 21.29 18.57
CA VAL A 8 -46.71 22.50 17.75
C VAL A 8 -47.54 23.50 18.56
N ASP A 9 -47.30 24.80 18.42
CA ASP A 9 -48.39 25.80 18.37
C ASP A 9 -48.00 27.07 17.62
N VAL A 10 -48.92 27.44 16.74
CA VAL A 10 -49.05 28.67 15.96
C VAL A 10 -49.97 29.59 16.75
N GLU A 11 -49.62 30.86 16.96
CA GLU A 11 -50.66 31.85 17.25
C GLU A 11 -50.36 33.27 16.78
N ALA A 12 -51.37 33.82 16.13
CA ALA A 12 -51.45 35.16 15.57
C ALA A 12 -51.85 36.19 16.64
N GLY A 13 -51.39 37.44 16.49
CA GLY A 13 -51.89 38.53 17.34
C GLY A 13 -51.38 39.91 16.96
N ARG A 14 -52.13 40.62 16.10
CA ARG A 14 -52.25 42.10 16.14
C ARG A 14 -53.48 42.43 17.00
N PRO A 15 -53.50 43.53 17.76
CA PRO A 15 -54.06 44.77 17.22
C PRO A 15 -53.46 46.10 17.75
N ARG A 16 -54.08 47.18 17.27
CA ARG A 16 -53.73 48.61 17.24
C ARG A 16 -53.79 49.36 18.59
N ALA A 17 -53.02 50.46 18.61
CA ALA A 17 -53.31 51.81 19.12
C ALA A 17 -53.62 52.05 20.61
N ALA A 18 -52.86 52.97 21.21
CA ALA A 18 -53.41 53.99 22.11
C ALA A 18 -52.48 55.20 22.20
N ALA A 19 -53.05 56.37 21.94
CA ALA A 19 -52.47 57.68 22.13
C ALA A 19 -52.26 57.99 23.63
N ARG A 20 -51.23 58.76 23.97
CA ARG A 20 -51.23 59.53 25.23
C ARG A 20 -50.52 60.86 25.08
N ALA A 21 -51.34 61.89 24.97
CA ALA A 21 -50.97 63.28 25.09
C ALA A 21 -50.44 63.59 26.51
N LYS A 22 -49.37 64.37 26.59
CA LYS A 22 -48.97 65.11 27.80
C LYS A 22 -48.85 66.59 27.47
N SER A 23 -49.61 67.36 28.24
CA SER A 23 -49.85 68.78 28.18
C SER A 23 -48.85 69.61 29.00
N ARG A 24 -48.83 70.92 28.69
CA ARG A 24 -48.43 72.14 29.46
C ARG A 24 -47.04 72.73 29.13
N PRO A 25 -46.77 74.03 29.40
CA PRO A 25 -47.61 75.24 29.25
C PRO A 25 -46.87 76.51 28.70
N ILE A 26 -47.66 77.44 28.14
CA ILE A 26 -47.68 78.93 28.31
C ILE A 26 -46.43 79.82 28.07
N CYS A 27 -46.73 80.94 27.34
CA CYS A 27 -46.09 82.28 27.23
C CYS A 27 -45.09 82.55 26.09
N PRO A 28 -44.96 83.81 25.59
CA PRO A 28 -45.87 84.97 25.60
C PRO A 28 -46.15 85.53 24.19
N GLN A 29 -47.18 86.39 24.09
CA GLN A 29 -47.45 87.18 22.89
C GLN A 29 -46.33 88.21 22.63
N MET A 30 -45.93 88.35 21.36
CA MET A 30 -45.12 89.46 20.86
C MET A 30 -45.69 90.03 19.55
N PRO A 31 -45.54 91.35 19.33
CA PRO A 31 -46.35 92.16 18.43
C PRO A 31 -45.93 92.06 16.94
N PRO A 32 -46.84 92.43 16.01
CA PRO A 32 -46.56 92.34 14.58
C PRO A 32 -45.70 93.54 14.15
N ARG A 33 -44.48 93.28 13.67
CA ARG A 33 -43.67 94.27 12.97
C ARG A 33 -43.09 93.72 11.67
N VAL A 34 -43.68 94.22 10.57
CA VAL A 34 -43.03 94.58 9.31
C VAL A 34 -42.27 93.45 8.60
N TRP A 35 -43.04 92.55 8.00
CA TRP A 35 -42.60 91.60 6.97
C TRP A 35 -42.70 92.27 5.59
N LYS A 36 -41.64 92.98 5.19
CA LYS A 36 -41.36 93.30 3.77
C LYS A 36 -39.85 93.21 3.56
N GLY A 37 -39.36 91.97 3.44
CA GLY A 37 -37.94 91.67 3.24
C GLY A 37 -37.53 90.20 3.20
N CYS A 38 -38.46 89.23 3.31
CA CYS A 38 -38.10 87.80 3.43
C CYS A 38 -38.39 86.91 2.21
N ILE A 39 -38.98 87.45 1.12
CA ILE A 39 -39.30 86.65 -0.07
C ILE A 39 -38.01 86.20 -0.81
N GLY A 40 -36.95 87.02 -0.77
CA GLY A 40 -35.64 86.64 -1.32
C GLY A 40 -34.93 85.54 -0.52
N LEU A 41 -35.01 85.57 0.81
CA LEU A 41 -34.28 84.64 1.70
C LEU A 41 -34.90 83.23 1.71
N VAL A 42 -36.23 83.11 1.65
CA VAL A 42 -36.93 81.82 1.53
C VAL A 42 -36.70 81.21 0.14
N GLY A 43 -36.68 82.04 -0.91
CA GLY A 43 -36.37 81.59 -2.27
C GLY A 43 -34.96 81.02 -2.39
N VAL A 44 -33.96 81.70 -1.80
CA VAL A 44 -32.57 81.22 -1.78
C VAL A 44 -32.41 79.95 -0.94
N ALA A 45 -33.09 79.84 0.21
CA ALA A 45 -33.07 78.61 1.02
C ALA A 45 -33.76 77.42 0.31
N CYS A 46 -34.89 77.66 -0.37
CA CYS A 46 -35.56 76.62 -1.18
C CYS A 46 -34.70 76.22 -2.40
N LEU A 47 -34.04 77.17 -3.05
CA LEU A 47 -33.16 76.88 -4.19
C LEU A 47 -31.90 76.14 -3.72
N ALA A 48 -31.28 76.53 -2.60
CA ALA A 48 -30.13 75.85 -2.02
C ALA A 48 -30.49 74.43 -1.57
N THR A 49 -31.65 74.24 -0.91
CA THR A 49 -32.15 72.90 -0.55
C THR A 49 -32.49 72.06 -1.77
N LEU A 50 -33.05 72.66 -2.83
CA LEU A 50 -33.31 71.97 -4.08
C LEU A 50 -32.00 71.56 -4.77
N ILE A 51 -31.00 72.44 -4.84
CA ILE A 51 -29.68 72.15 -5.39
C ILE A 51 -29.00 71.03 -4.59
N THR A 52 -29.08 71.05 -3.25
CA THR A 52 -28.50 69.98 -2.42
C THR A 52 -29.24 68.66 -2.55
N VAL A 53 -30.57 68.67 -2.67
CA VAL A 53 -31.38 67.46 -2.93
C VAL A 53 -31.04 66.89 -4.30
N LEU A 54 -31.01 67.72 -5.35
CA LEU A 54 -30.70 67.30 -6.72
C LEU A 54 -29.26 66.78 -6.84
N ALA A 55 -28.30 67.44 -6.19
CA ALA A 55 -26.90 66.98 -6.14
C ALA A 55 -26.72 65.70 -5.30
N SER A 56 -27.73 65.32 -4.49
CA SER A 56 -27.70 64.13 -3.64
C SER A 56 -28.42 62.92 -4.27
N ILE A 57 -29.02 63.07 -5.45
CA ILE A 57 -29.56 61.93 -6.22
C ILE A 57 -28.36 61.11 -6.72
N THR A 58 -28.28 59.88 -6.26
CA THR A 58 -27.27 58.91 -6.72
C THR A 58 -27.97 57.81 -7.49
N ASP A 59 -27.46 57.54 -8.69
CA ASP A 59 -27.86 56.40 -9.48
C ASP A 59 -26.78 55.32 -9.34
N LEU A 60 -27.16 54.16 -8.82
CA LEU A 60 -26.29 53.00 -8.63
C LEU A 60 -26.71 51.92 -9.63
N GLY A 61 -25.80 51.57 -10.53
CA GLY A 61 -26.00 50.45 -11.43
C GLY A 61 -26.05 49.10 -10.69
N PRO A 62 -26.43 48.00 -11.36
CA PRO A 62 -26.53 46.67 -10.74
C PRO A 62 -25.23 46.15 -10.13
N SER A 63 -24.08 46.65 -10.59
CA SER A 63 -22.75 46.32 -10.06
C SER A 63 -22.16 47.36 -9.12
N ASP A 64 -22.85 48.49 -8.91
CA ASP A 64 -22.33 49.57 -8.09
C ASP A 64 -22.80 49.43 -6.64
N GLN A 65 -21.94 49.87 -5.75
CA GLN A 65 -22.16 49.89 -4.31
C GLN A 65 -21.64 51.20 -3.75
N ILE A 66 -22.38 51.83 -2.86
CA ILE A 66 -21.91 53.01 -2.13
C ILE A 66 -21.67 52.66 -0.67
N LEU A 67 -20.49 53.01 -0.17
CA LEU A 67 -20.14 52.98 1.25
C LEU A 67 -20.27 54.39 1.83
N VAL A 68 -21.04 54.53 2.89
CA VAL A 68 -21.14 55.77 3.67
C VAL A 68 -20.42 55.58 5.00
N LYS A 69 -19.50 56.51 5.33
CA LYS A 69 -18.71 56.47 6.57
C LYS A 69 -19.30 57.42 7.62
N ASP A 70 -20.31 56.97 8.36
CA ASP A 70 -20.94 57.73 9.46
C ASP A 70 -20.15 57.53 10.77
N PRO A 71 -19.99 58.57 11.63
CA PRO A 71 -19.50 58.43 13.00
C PRO A 71 -20.21 57.36 13.84
N ALA A 72 -21.50 57.11 13.61
CA ALA A 72 -22.26 56.09 14.32
C ALA A 72 -22.00 54.66 13.79
N GLY A 73 -21.46 54.53 12.57
CA GLY A 73 -21.19 53.25 11.94
C GLY A 73 -21.20 53.31 10.42
N HIS A 74 -20.39 52.49 9.77
CA HIS A 74 -20.39 52.43 8.31
C HIS A 74 -21.55 51.57 7.84
N TRP A 75 -22.18 51.97 6.73
CA TRP A 75 -23.20 51.17 6.08
C TRP A 75 -23.05 51.21 4.56
N VAL A 76 -23.56 50.18 3.90
CA VAL A 76 -23.46 50.02 2.45
C VAL A 76 -24.85 49.93 1.82
N ARG A 77 -24.98 50.46 0.60
CA ARG A 77 -26.16 50.26 -0.26
C ARG A 77 -25.71 49.67 -1.58
N GLN A 78 -26.31 48.54 -1.94
CA GLN A 78 -26.07 47.84 -3.21
C GLN A 78 -27.07 48.33 -4.26
N GLY A 79 -26.65 48.41 -5.52
CA GLY A 79 -27.55 48.64 -6.63
C GLY A 79 -28.35 47.39 -7.03
N PRO A 80 -29.28 47.49 -7.99
CA PRO A 80 -29.70 48.73 -8.64
C PRO A 80 -30.50 49.63 -7.68
N PHE A 81 -30.12 50.90 -7.57
CA PHE A 81 -30.81 51.85 -6.69
C PHE A 81 -30.72 53.26 -7.25
N GLN A 82 -31.89 53.88 -7.44
CA GLN A 82 -32.00 55.28 -7.80
C GLN A 82 -32.73 56.01 -6.66
N GLY A 83 -32.05 56.94 -6.00
CA GLY A 83 -32.62 57.65 -4.88
C GLY A 83 -31.68 58.67 -4.27
N VAL A 84 -32.18 59.40 -3.27
CA VAL A 84 -31.41 60.44 -2.59
C VAL A 84 -30.76 59.88 -1.33
N ILE A 85 -29.43 59.93 -1.25
CA ILE A 85 -28.67 59.54 -0.06
C ILE A 85 -28.22 60.80 0.67
N PHE A 86 -29.05 61.26 1.60
CA PHE A 86 -28.80 62.47 2.39
C PHE A 86 -27.76 62.21 3.49
N THR A 87 -26.48 62.47 3.20
CA THR A 87 -25.39 62.36 4.18
C THR A 87 -24.38 63.47 3.94
N THR A 88 -23.90 64.11 5.00
CA THR A 88 -22.76 65.06 4.96
C THR A 88 -21.41 64.36 5.02
N TYR A 89 -21.42 63.06 5.32
CA TYR A 89 -20.24 62.22 5.49
C TYR A 89 -19.64 61.77 4.15
N PRO A 90 -18.33 61.45 4.12
CA PRO A 90 -17.67 60.99 2.91
C PRO A 90 -18.30 59.70 2.41
N LYS A 91 -18.57 59.69 1.10
CA LYS A 91 -19.10 58.56 0.35
C LYS A 91 -17.99 57.97 -0.50
N GLU A 92 -17.93 56.65 -0.58
CA GLU A 92 -16.97 55.93 -1.41
C GLU A 92 -17.76 55.01 -2.35
N MET A 93 -17.69 55.31 -3.65
CA MET A 93 -18.27 54.44 -4.67
C MET A 93 -17.34 53.24 -4.89
N ARG A 94 -17.92 52.04 -4.86
CA ARG A 94 -17.24 50.76 -5.04
C ARG A 94 -17.97 49.97 -6.09
N GLN A 95 -17.22 49.20 -6.88
CA GLN A 95 -17.81 48.23 -7.80
C GLN A 95 -17.75 46.84 -7.16
N GLY A 96 -18.84 46.08 -7.34
CA GLY A 96 -18.90 44.68 -6.97
C GLY A 96 -17.86 43.88 -7.75
N THR A 97 -17.22 42.94 -7.06
CA THR A 97 -16.22 42.06 -7.69
C THR A 97 -16.93 40.83 -8.25
N LEU A 98 -16.95 40.66 -9.57
CA LEU A 98 -17.54 39.48 -10.19
C LEU A 98 -16.63 38.26 -9.98
N LEU A 99 -17.06 37.31 -9.15
CA LEU A 99 -16.37 36.04 -8.97
C LEU A 99 -16.91 35.01 -9.96
N GLN A 100 -16.01 34.49 -10.77
CA GLN A 100 -16.29 33.40 -11.73
C GLN A 100 -16.43 32.05 -10.99
N PRO A 101 -17.01 31.00 -11.61
CA PRO A 101 -17.19 29.68 -10.96
C PRO A 101 -15.89 29.03 -10.45
N HIS A 102 -14.78 29.28 -11.15
CA HIS A 102 -13.43 28.80 -10.81
C HIS A 102 -12.64 29.74 -9.88
N GLN A 103 -13.28 30.78 -9.34
CA GLN A 103 -12.63 31.79 -8.50
C GLN A 103 -13.29 31.87 -7.13
N TYR A 104 -12.49 32.25 -6.15
CA TYR A 104 -12.95 32.59 -4.81
C TYR A 104 -12.24 33.85 -4.32
N ALA A 105 -12.86 34.55 -3.38
CA ALA A 105 -12.29 35.75 -2.76
C ALA A 105 -12.06 35.51 -1.26
N VAL A 106 -10.94 36.01 -0.75
CA VAL A 106 -10.69 36.09 0.69
C VAL A 106 -10.94 37.52 1.16
N VAL A 107 -11.88 37.67 2.08
CA VAL A 107 -12.34 38.93 2.63
C VAL A 107 -12.04 38.96 4.13
N LYS A 108 -11.48 40.07 4.61
CA LYS A 108 -11.23 40.27 6.04
C LYS A 108 -12.11 41.38 6.56
N ASN A 109 -12.90 41.09 7.59
CA ASN A 109 -13.63 42.13 8.30
C ASN A 109 -12.63 42.90 9.18
N GLN A 110 -12.58 44.23 9.03
CA GLN A 110 -11.66 45.10 9.76
C GLN A 110 -12.02 45.21 11.25
N LEU A 111 -13.29 45.00 11.63
CA LEU A 111 -13.72 45.05 13.03
C LEU A 111 -13.41 43.74 13.76
N SER A 112 -13.81 42.59 13.20
CA SER A 112 -13.55 41.30 13.86
C SER A 112 -12.12 40.80 13.64
N GLY A 113 -11.47 41.23 12.56
CA GLY A 113 -10.17 40.73 12.14
C GLY A 113 -10.21 39.31 11.54
N GLU A 114 -11.38 38.69 11.47
CA GLU A 114 -11.54 37.31 10.98
C GLU A 114 -11.57 37.30 9.45
N PRO A 115 -10.66 36.55 8.80
CA PRO A 115 -10.74 36.32 7.37
C PRO A 115 -11.80 35.26 7.07
N ARG A 116 -12.58 35.49 6.02
CA ARG A 116 -13.54 34.53 5.47
C ARG A 116 -13.37 34.44 3.97
N ASP A 117 -13.57 33.26 3.44
CA ASP A 117 -13.59 32.98 2.03
C ASP A 117 -15.01 33.03 1.48
N ILE A 118 -15.10 33.42 0.22
CA ILE A 118 -16.35 33.61 -0.45
C ILE A 118 -16.27 32.93 -1.80
N ASP A 119 -17.12 31.91 -1.98
CA ASP A 119 -17.14 31.13 -3.19
C ASP A 119 -17.95 31.79 -4.33
N GLY A 120 -17.49 31.61 -5.57
CA GLY A 120 -18.20 31.93 -6.81
C GLY A 120 -19.04 30.76 -7.35
N PRO A 121 -19.88 30.99 -8.37
CA PRO A 121 -20.04 32.24 -9.11
C PRO A 121 -21.02 33.19 -8.43
N LYS A 122 -20.56 34.43 -8.15
CA LYS A 122 -21.44 35.50 -7.68
C LYS A 122 -20.79 36.87 -7.80
N LEU A 123 -21.63 37.90 -7.87
CA LEU A 123 -21.19 39.28 -7.75
C LEU A 123 -20.99 39.60 -6.26
N LEU A 124 -19.73 39.66 -5.83
CA LEU A 124 -19.36 39.92 -4.44
C LEU A 124 -19.45 41.42 -4.14
N PHE A 125 -20.34 41.77 -3.22
CA PHE A 125 -20.40 43.08 -2.58
C PHE A 125 -19.73 43.02 -1.20
N LEU A 126 -18.84 43.97 -0.92
CA LEU A 126 -18.14 44.03 0.37
C LEU A 126 -19.07 44.64 1.42
N GLY A 127 -19.10 44.07 2.63
CA GLY A 127 -19.75 44.71 3.77
C GLY A 127 -19.07 46.03 4.17
N PRO A 128 -19.66 46.78 5.11
CA PRO A 128 -19.19 48.12 5.46
C PRO A 128 -17.76 48.18 6.00
N TYR A 129 -17.33 47.09 6.65
CA TYR A 129 -16.02 46.94 7.27
C TYR A 129 -15.17 45.86 6.57
N ASP A 130 -15.64 45.32 5.45
CA ASP A 130 -14.93 44.28 4.75
C ASP A 130 -13.85 44.87 3.84
N LYS A 131 -12.67 44.25 3.87
CA LYS A 131 -11.57 44.52 2.94
C LYS A 131 -11.29 43.25 2.13
N LEU A 132 -11.31 43.38 0.81
CA LEU A 132 -10.86 42.32 -0.10
C LEU A 132 -9.35 42.17 0.05
N LEU A 133 -8.89 40.97 0.41
CA LEU A 133 -7.46 40.66 0.52
C LEU A 133 -6.90 40.16 -0.80
N LYS A 134 -7.54 39.12 -1.36
CA LYS A 134 -7.14 38.50 -2.63
C LYS A 134 -8.31 37.83 -3.31
N VAL A 135 -8.27 37.77 -4.64
CA VAL A 135 -9.08 36.87 -5.46
C VAL A 135 -8.13 35.79 -5.97
N SER A 136 -8.52 34.53 -5.85
CA SER A 136 -7.70 33.38 -6.21
C SER A 136 -8.51 32.38 -7.01
N GLN A 137 -7.83 31.58 -7.83
CA GLN A 137 -8.45 30.51 -8.58
C GLN A 137 -8.54 29.25 -7.72
N LYS A 138 -9.65 28.52 -7.86
CA LYS A 138 -9.80 27.17 -7.32
C LYS A 138 -8.83 26.22 -8.00
N VAL A 139 -8.44 25.17 -7.29
CA VAL A 139 -7.55 24.15 -7.83
C VAL A 139 -8.39 23.11 -8.55
N VAL A 140 -8.18 22.95 -9.85
CA VAL A 140 -8.82 21.89 -10.62
C VAL A 140 -8.02 20.61 -10.38
N LEU A 141 -8.66 19.59 -9.79
CA LEU A 141 -8.07 18.27 -9.62
C LEU A 141 -8.68 17.31 -10.62
N GLN A 142 -7.85 16.74 -11.47
CA GLN A 142 -8.25 15.71 -12.41
C GLN A 142 -8.52 14.37 -11.69
N ASP A 143 -9.18 13.44 -12.38
CA ASP A 143 -9.52 12.12 -11.81
C ASP A 143 -8.28 11.34 -11.34
N ASN A 144 -7.15 11.50 -12.02
CA ASN A 144 -5.87 10.87 -11.70
C ASN A 144 -4.99 11.73 -10.78
N GLU A 145 -5.50 12.79 -10.17
CA GLU A 145 -4.73 13.72 -9.35
C GLU A 145 -5.29 13.85 -7.93
N TYR A 146 -4.43 14.30 -7.01
CA TYR A 146 -4.80 14.69 -5.66
C TYR A 146 -3.94 15.88 -5.20
N ALA A 147 -4.52 16.75 -4.37
CA ALA A 147 -3.81 17.87 -3.76
C ALA A 147 -3.31 17.51 -2.36
N ILE A 148 -2.09 17.95 -2.04
CA ILE A 148 -1.58 17.94 -0.66
C ILE A 148 -1.87 19.30 -0.04
N VAL A 149 -2.74 19.32 0.97
CA VAL A 149 -3.21 20.54 1.63
C VAL A 149 -2.68 20.57 3.06
N LYS A 150 -2.06 21.69 3.44
CA LYS A 150 -1.62 21.95 4.80
C LYS A 150 -2.48 23.04 5.41
N HIS A 151 -3.12 22.73 6.53
CA HIS A 151 -3.85 23.71 7.30
C HIS A 151 -2.85 24.60 8.07
N SER A 152 -2.91 25.91 7.86
CA SER A 152 -1.87 26.85 8.32
C SER A 152 -1.85 27.05 9.84
N LEU A 153 -3.01 26.92 10.51
CA LEU A 153 -3.09 27.08 11.97
C LEU A 153 -2.66 25.82 12.73
N THR A 154 -3.21 24.66 12.35
CA THR A 154 -2.96 23.37 13.03
C THR A 154 -1.71 22.65 12.51
N GLY A 155 -1.23 23.01 11.32
CA GLY A 155 -0.14 22.31 10.64
C GLY A 155 -0.51 20.95 10.06
N VAL A 156 -1.76 20.49 10.24
CA VAL A 156 -2.24 19.18 9.80
C VAL A 156 -2.23 19.10 8.27
N ILE A 157 -1.68 18.01 7.75
CA ILE A 157 -1.63 17.72 6.32
C ILE A 157 -2.78 16.76 6.00
N ARG A 158 -3.53 17.07 4.94
CA ARG A 158 -4.56 16.19 4.38
C ARG A 158 -4.40 16.11 2.86
N HIS A 159 -4.92 15.03 2.28
CA HIS A 159 -4.98 14.85 0.85
C HIS A 159 -6.42 15.01 0.37
N GLU A 160 -6.61 15.70 -0.74
CA GLU A 160 -7.92 15.92 -1.37
C GLU A 160 -7.90 15.25 -2.74
N GLU A 161 -8.79 14.30 -2.97
CA GLU A 161 -8.81 13.47 -4.18
C GLU A 161 -9.65 14.12 -5.29
N GLY A 162 -9.19 14.04 -6.54
CA GLY A 162 -10.02 14.36 -7.71
C GLY A 162 -10.97 13.23 -8.10
N PRO A 163 -11.93 13.47 -9.03
CA PRO A 163 -12.10 14.69 -9.81
C PRO A 163 -12.96 15.73 -9.08
N THR A 164 -12.37 16.87 -8.72
CA THR A 164 -13.09 17.93 -8.02
C THR A 164 -12.48 19.30 -8.27
N LEU A 165 -13.32 20.33 -8.22
CA LEU A 165 -12.89 21.72 -8.23
C LEU A 165 -12.62 22.14 -6.79
N PHE A 166 -11.43 21.82 -6.30
CA PHE A 166 -11.06 22.02 -4.91
C PHE A 166 -10.98 23.51 -4.57
N HIS A 167 -11.75 23.90 -3.56
CA HIS A 167 -11.77 25.23 -2.97
C HIS A 167 -10.95 25.23 -1.68
N PRO A 168 -9.74 25.83 -1.66
CA PRO A 168 -8.94 25.90 -0.44
C PRO A 168 -9.61 26.83 0.57
N GLY A 169 -9.82 26.35 1.79
CA GLY A 169 -10.32 27.17 2.88
C GLY A 169 -9.36 28.31 3.23
N VAL A 170 -9.82 29.26 4.05
CA VAL A 170 -9.08 30.48 4.44
C VAL A 170 -7.67 30.19 4.98
N PHE A 171 -7.55 29.12 5.77
CA PHE A 171 -6.29 28.71 6.39
C PHE A 171 -5.61 27.58 5.64
N ASP A 172 -6.18 27.08 4.55
CA ASP A 172 -5.60 25.97 3.80
C ASP A 172 -4.59 26.50 2.79
N THR A 173 -3.39 25.92 2.82
CA THR A 173 -2.35 26.16 1.82
C THR A 173 -2.15 24.87 1.01
N VAL A 174 -2.39 24.95 -0.30
CA VAL A 174 -2.07 23.85 -1.23
C VAL A 174 -0.56 23.84 -1.46
N LEU A 175 0.10 22.75 -1.07
CA LEU A 175 1.55 22.62 -1.21
C LEU A 175 1.94 22.21 -2.62
N ARG A 176 1.27 21.18 -3.15
CA ARG A 176 1.49 20.61 -4.49
C ARG A 176 0.37 19.65 -4.86
N THR A 177 0.17 19.50 -6.16
CA THR A 177 -0.68 18.47 -6.75
C THR A 177 0.19 17.29 -7.20
N ARG A 178 -0.28 16.07 -7.03
CA ARG A 178 0.40 14.84 -7.43
C ARG A 178 -0.58 13.90 -8.12
N SER A 179 -0.06 12.99 -8.93
CA SER A 179 -0.87 11.93 -9.53
C SER A 179 -1.14 10.82 -8.53
N LYS A 180 -2.35 10.24 -8.58
CA LYS A 180 -2.73 9.03 -7.83
C LYS A 180 -1.79 7.89 -8.21
N ILE A 181 -1.53 6.99 -7.25
CA ILE A 181 -0.75 5.78 -7.52
C ILE A 181 -1.69 4.81 -8.23
N VAL A 182 -1.28 4.39 -9.42
CA VAL A 182 -2.01 3.43 -10.25
C VAL A 182 -1.34 2.07 -10.08
N LEU A 183 -2.10 1.08 -9.61
CA LEU A 183 -1.68 -0.31 -9.53
C LEU A 183 -2.46 -1.14 -10.55
N GLN A 184 -1.75 -1.93 -11.34
CA GLN A 184 -2.36 -2.90 -12.26
C GLN A 184 -2.80 -4.17 -11.52
N LYS A 185 -3.48 -5.08 -12.23
CA LYS A 185 -4.11 -6.29 -11.66
C LYS A 185 -3.13 -7.21 -10.92
N ASP A 186 -1.86 -7.21 -11.30
CA ASP A 186 -0.82 -8.09 -10.76
C ASP A 186 0.32 -7.25 -10.15
N GLU A 187 -0.03 -6.10 -9.56
CA GLU A 187 0.90 -5.19 -8.90
C GLU A 187 0.44 -4.86 -7.49
N TYR A 188 1.43 -4.69 -6.61
CA TYR A 188 1.23 -4.27 -5.25
C TYR A 188 2.24 -3.19 -4.87
N ILE A 189 1.89 -2.38 -3.87
CA ILE A 189 2.81 -1.43 -3.26
C ILE A 189 2.74 -1.55 -1.74
N ARG A 190 3.92 -1.54 -1.13
CA ARG A 190 4.07 -1.49 0.31
C ARG A 190 4.22 -0.05 0.76
N MET A 191 3.33 0.34 1.65
CA MET A 191 3.25 1.68 2.20
C MET A 191 3.55 1.64 3.69
N VAL A 192 4.28 2.65 4.16
CA VAL A 192 4.69 2.79 5.55
C VAL A 192 4.27 4.16 6.04
N ASP A 193 3.52 4.18 7.14
CA ASP A 193 3.17 5.42 7.82
C ASP A 193 4.41 6.00 8.50
N GLY A 194 4.78 7.24 8.14
CA GLY A 194 5.93 7.93 8.71
C GLY A 194 5.81 8.26 10.20
N VAL A 195 4.60 8.23 10.78
CA VAL A 195 4.38 8.52 12.21
C VAL A 195 4.41 7.25 13.04
N THR A 196 3.57 6.27 12.71
CA THR A 196 3.44 5.03 13.50
C THR A 196 4.45 3.96 13.10
N GLY A 197 5.02 4.05 11.90
CA GLY A 197 5.79 2.96 11.31
C GLY A 197 4.93 1.76 10.90
N ALA A 198 3.60 1.86 10.99
CA ALA A 198 2.71 0.80 10.55
C ALA A 198 2.84 0.59 9.04
N GLU A 199 2.98 -0.66 8.63
CA GLU A 199 3.07 -1.03 7.23
C GLU A 199 1.72 -1.58 6.76
N ARG A 200 1.35 -1.26 5.52
CA ARG A 200 0.24 -1.91 4.82
C ARG A 200 0.61 -2.16 3.37
N VAL A 201 -0.03 -3.15 2.78
CA VAL A 201 0.12 -3.45 1.34
C VAL A 201 -1.19 -3.13 0.66
N VAL A 202 -1.09 -2.46 -0.48
CA VAL A 202 -2.22 -2.19 -1.37
C VAL A 202 -2.01 -3.03 -2.62
N HIS A 203 -3.04 -3.79 -2.97
CA HIS A 203 -3.07 -4.65 -4.15
C HIS A 203 -3.88 -3.97 -5.25
N GLY A 204 -3.46 -4.13 -6.50
CA GLY A 204 -4.25 -3.69 -7.64
C GLY A 204 -5.37 -4.66 -8.03
N PRO A 205 -6.17 -4.34 -9.06
CA PRO A 205 -6.13 -3.10 -9.83
C PRO A 205 -6.84 -1.96 -9.08
N VAL A 206 -6.11 -0.91 -8.70
CA VAL A 206 -6.68 0.24 -7.97
C VAL A 206 -5.89 1.52 -8.22
N ASN A 207 -6.62 2.63 -8.34
CA ASN A 207 -6.07 3.98 -8.29
C ASN A 207 -6.33 4.52 -6.90
N PHE A 208 -5.27 4.74 -6.11
CA PHE A 208 -5.44 5.19 -4.73
C PHE A 208 -4.52 6.35 -4.40
N VAL A 209 -4.93 7.09 -3.37
CA VAL A 209 -4.15 8.17 -2.78
C VAL A 209 -3.51 7.67 -1.48
N PRO A 210 -2.19 7.83 -1.29
CA PRO A 210 -1.54 7.55 -0.03
C PRO A 210 -2.18 8.33 1.13
N ILE A 211 -2.15 7.78 2.34
CA ILE A 211 -2.53 8.51 3.55
C ILE A 211 -1.52 9.66 3.75
N PRO A 212 -1.90 10.79 4.38
CA PRO A 212 -0.94 11.82 4.74
C PRO A 212 0.24 11.23 5.53
N LEU A 213 1.46 11.64 5.18
CA LEU A 213 2.72 11.15 5.77
C LEU A 213 3.09 9.69 5.45
N GLU A 214 2.32 9.02 4.61
CA GLU A 214 2.63 7.68 4.14
C GLU A 214 3.66 7.71 3.01
N THR A 215 4.63 6.78 3.06
CA THR A 215 5.72 6.69 2.08
C THR A 215 5.91 5.25 1.60
N SER A 216 6.35 5.08 0.37
CA SER A 216 6.71 3.78 -0.19
C SER A 216 8.22 3.57 -0.14
N ILE A 217 8.69 2.44 0.39
CA ILE A 217 10.13 2.14 0.46
C ILE A 217 10.66 1.60 -0.88
N ASN A 218 9.94 0.63 -1.46
CA ASN A 218 10.41 -0.12 -2.62
C ASN A 218 9.64 0.19 -3.91
N GLY A 219 8.78 1.21 -3.91
CA GLY A 219 7.88 1.51 -5.02
C GLY A 219 6.91 0.37 -5.33
N THR A 220 6.31 0.40 -6.52
CA THR A 220 5.42 -0.65 -7.03
C THR A 220 6.22 -1.90 -7.38
N LYS A 221 5.70 -3.07 -6.98
CA LYS A 221 6.24 -4.39 -7.29
C LYS A 221 5.18 -5.24 -7.99
N GLN A 222 5.62 -6.23 -8.74
CA GLN A 222 4.73 -7.21 -9.37
C GLN A 222 4.44 -8.37 -8.41
N ASP A 223 3.22 -8.87 -8.49
CA ASP A 223 2.79 -10.08 -7.80
C ASP A 223 3.60 -11.28 -8.31
N LEU A 224 3.83 -12.25 -7.41
CA LEU A 224 4.51 -13.48 -7.73
C LEU A 224 3.49 -14.48 -8.31
N PHE A 225 3.65 -14.85 -9.58
CA PHE A 225 2.81 -15.87 -10.19
C PHE A 225 3.22 -17.28 -9.74
N LEU A 226 2.38 -17.89 -8.91
CA LEU A 226 2.54 -19.25 -8.43
C LEU A 226 1.72 -20.22 -9.28
N ASN A 227 2.42 -21.19 -9.86
CA ASN A 227 1.84 -22.27 -10.66
C ASN A 227 1.71 -23.56 -9.84
N ILE A 228 1.28 -24.65 -10.47
CA ILE A 228 1.24 -25.98 -9.83
C ILE A 228 2.65 -26.43 -9.41
N ASP A 229 3.68 -25.97 -10.11
CA ASP A 229 5.06 -26.40 -9.93
C ASP A 229 5.90 -25.41 -9.09
N LEU A 230 5.32 -24.30 -8.63
CA LEU A 230 6.04 -23.25 -7.91
C LEU A 230 5.35 -22.93 -6.60
N SER A 231 6.14 -22.72 -5.56
CA SER A 231 5.68 -22.29 -4.24
C SER A 231 6.56 -21.13 -3.75
N ALA A 232 6.03 -20.29 -2.87
CA ALA A 232 6.80 -19.21 -2.26
C ALA A 232 7.08 -19.51 -0.79
N LEU A 233 8.33 -19.36 -0.38
CA LEU A 233 8.71 -19.35 1.02
C LEU A 233 8.70 -17.91 1.53
N LEU A 234 7.84 -17.65 2.51
CA LEU A 234 7.68 -16.35 3.13
C LEU A 234 8.29 -16.35 4.53
N LEU A 235 8.87 -15.21 4.92
CA LEU A 235 9.27 -14.90 6.28
C LEU A 235 8.39 -13.78 6.82
N ASN A 236 7.76 -14.02 7.98
CA ASN A 236 7.12 -12.96 8.73
C ASN A 236 8.18 -12.18 9.53
N ARG A 237 8.41 -10.90 9.20
CA ARG A 237 9.40 -10.06 9.87
C ARG A 237 9.10 -9.78 11.35
N ASN A 238 7.83 -9.88 11.76
CA ASN A 238 7.44 -9.63 13.14
C ASN A 238 7.67 -10.85 14.04
N THR A 239 7.33 -12.04 13.56
CA THR A 239 7.43 -13.28 14.34
C THR A 239 8.72 -14.06 14.08
N GLY A 240 9.36 -13.83 12.94
CA GLY A 240 10.49 -14.66 12.46
C GLY A 240 10.06 -16.01 11.88
N GLU A 241 8.76 -16.28 11.80
CA GLU A 241 8.24 -17.55 11.31
C GLU A 241 8.26 -17.62 9.78
N GLN A 242 8.69 -18.76 9.25
CA GLN A 242 8.63 -19.07 7.84
C GLN A 242 7.37 -19.88 7.52
N ARG A 243 6.70 -19.52 6.43
CA ARG A 243 5.55 -20.28 5.91
C ARG A 243 5.70 -20.52 4.42
N LEU A 244 5.24 -21.68 3.98
CA LEU A 244 5.21 -22.05 2.57
C LEU A 244 3.82 -21.76 2.00
N VAL A 245 3.76 -21.03 0.89
CA VAL A 245 2.53 -20.73 0.16
C VAL A 245 2.51 -21.55 -1.13
N VAL A 246 1.46 -22.34 -1.30
CA VAL A 246 1.24 -23.28 -2.42
C VAL A 246 -0.01 -22.89 -3.24
N GLU A 247 -0.51 -21.68 -3.02
CA GLU A 247 -1.70 -21.19 -3.71
C GLU A 247 -1.40 -20.95 -5.20
N LYS A 248 -2.39 -21.24 -6.06
CA LYS A 248 -2.27 -21.01 -7.51
C LYS A 248 -2.74 -19.60 -7.85
N GLY A 249 -1.96 -18.87 -8.65
CA GLY A 249 -2.31 -17.54 -9.14
C GLY A 249 -1.29 -16.46 -8.77
N ALA A 250 -1.67 -15.20 -8.96
CA ALA A 250 -0.88 -14.05 -8.53
C ALA A 250 -0.92 -13.96 -7.01
N PHE A 251 0.25 -14.02 -6.38
CA PHE A 251 0.42 -13.95 -4.94
C PHE A 251 1.19 -12.69 -4.56
N ALA A 252 0.63 -11.95 -3.61
CA ALA A 252 1.25 -10.75 -3.06
C ALA A 252 1.47 -10.93 -1.55
N PRO A 253 2.67 -10.62 -1.03
CA PRO A 253 2.97 -10.79 0.38
C PRO A 253 2.20 -9.78 1.24
N GLY A 254 1.89 -10.16 2.47
CA GLY A 254 1.32 -9.25 3.46
C GLY A 254 2.26 -8.11 3.88
N PRO A 255 1.80 -7.20 4.77
CA PRO A 255 2.57 -6.04 5.19
C PRO A 255 3.92 -6.38 5.81
N TYR A 256 3.93 -7.35 6.72
CA TYR A 256 5.14 -7.76 7.43
C TYR A 256 5.81 -8.98 6.81
N GLU A 257 5.34 -9.44 5.66
CA GLU A 257 5.84 -10.66 5.03
C GLU A 257 6.90 -10.34 3.99
N GLU A 258 7.91 -11.18 3.89
CA GLU A 258 8.98 -11.05 2.91
C GLU A 258 9.16 -12.37 2.18
N ILE A 259 9.23 -12.31 0.85
CA ILE A 259 9.48 -13.48 0.02
C ILE A 259 10.98 -13.76 0.09
N LEU A 260 11.36 -14.89 0.69
CA LEU A 260 12.76 -15.31 0.76
C LEU A 260 13.18 -16.02 -0.52
N GLU A 261 12.36 -16.97 -0.97
CA GLU A 261 12.71 -17.88 -2.06
C GLU A 261 11.45 -18.39 -2.77
N VAL A 262 11.57 -18.66 -4.07
CA VAL A 262 10.57 -19.40 -4.85
C VAL A 262 11.06 -20.83 -5.02
N ARG A 263 10.32 -21.80 -4.51
CA ARG A 263 10.70 -23.21 -4.47
C ARG A 263 9.94 -24.02 -5.53
N PRO A 264 10.66 -24.77 -6.40
CA PRO A 264 10.02 -25.65 -7.36
C PRO A 264 9.43 -26.89 -6.68
N LEU A 265 8.43 -27.48 -7.31
CA LEU A 265 7.86 -28.76 -6.92
C LEU A 265 8.90 -29.86 -7.16
N ILE A 266 9.21 -30.62 -6.11
CA ILE A 266 10.17 -31.72 -6.21
C ILE A 266 9.39 -32.97 -6.59
N TYR A 267 9.77 -33.56 -7.72
CA TYR A 267 9.23 -34.84 -8.18
C TYR A 267 10.20 -35.97 -7.86
N VAL A 268 9.73 -36.98 -7.14
CA VAL A 268 10.48 -38.20 -6.79
C VAL A 268 9.90 -39.37 -7.58
N LEU A 269 10.72 -39.97 -8.46
CA LEU A 269 10.30 -41.09 -9.28
C LEU A 269 9.98 -42.33 -8.42
N PRO A 270 9.18 -43.30 -8.92
CA PRO A 270 8.83 -44.51 -8.17
C PRO A 270 10.01 -45.33 -7.64
N HIS A 271 11.16 -45.22 -8.29
CA HIS A 271 12.41 -45.88 -7.94
C HIS A 271 13.44 -44.95 -7.28
N GLU A 272 13.03 -43.73 -6.92
CA GLU A 272 13.87 -42.78 -6.21
C GLU A 272 13.36 -42.60 -4.78
N ALA A 273 14.28 -42.27 -3.89
CA ALA A 273 13.98 -41.77 -2.57
C ALA A 273 14.73 -40.46 -2.35
N LEU A 274 14.04 -39.47 -1.81
CA LEU A 274 14.61 -38.20 -1.37
C LEU A 274 14.60 -38.14 0.15
N VAL A 275 15.70 -37.71 0.75
CA VAL A 275 15.79 -37.53 2.20
C VAL A 275 15.80 -36.04 2.50
N VAL A 276 14.90 -35.61 3.36
CA VAL A 276 14.74 -34.22 3.79
C VAL A 276 15.08 -34.11 5.26
N ARG A 277 15.93 -33.14 5.59
CA ARG A 277 16.36 -32.85 6.95
C ARG A 277 15.66 -31.59 7.45
N ASN A 278 14.98 -31.71 8.58
CA ASN A 278 14.36 -30.58 9.26
C ASN A 278 15.37 -29.88 10.19
N GLU A 279 15.05 -28.69 10.70
CA GLU A 279 15.90 -27.92 11.64
C GLU A 279 16.38 -28.71 12.87
N ARG A 280 15.53 -29.61 13.37
CA ARG A 280 15.84 -30.45 14.54
C ARG A 280 16.81 -31.59 14.20
N GLY A 281 17.25 -31.68 12.95
CA GLY A 281 18.07 -32.77 12.42
C GLY A 281 17.28 -34.07 12.17
N GLN A 282 15.95 -34.04 12.30
CA GLN A 282 15.12 -35.21 11.99
C GLN A 282 15.10 -35.43 10.47
N LEU A 283 15.37 -36.66 10.07
CA LEU A 283 15.37 -37.11 8.68
C LEU A 283 14.00 -37.69 8.33
N THR A 284 13.42 -37.19 7.25
CA THR A 284 12.18 -37.70 6.66
C THR A 284 12.50 -38.24 5.27
N VAL A 285 12.05 -39.46 4.98
CA VAL A 285 12.28 -40.10 3.69
C VAL A 285 11.00 -40.02 2.88
N HIS A 286 11.10 -39.48 1.68
CA HIS A 286 10.04 -39.46 0.68
C HIS A 286 10.41 -40.48 -0.40
N ALA A 287 9.85 -41.69 -0.33
CA ALA A 287 10.07 -42.72 -1.34
C ALA A 287 8.99 -42.62 -2.42
N GLY A 288 9.37 -42.74 -3.70
CA GLY A 288 8.40 -42.69 -4.80
C GLY A 288 7.39 -43.83 -4.79
N THR A 289 7.70 -44.93 -4.08
CA THR A 289 6.79 -46.06 -3.84
C THR A 289 5.60 -45.72 -2.94
N ASP A 290 5.69 -44.65 -2.16
CA ASP A 290 4.65 -44.28 -1.19
C ASP A 290 3.44 -43.61 -1.86
N ALA A 291 3.54 -43.31 -3.16
CA ALA A 291 2.43 -42.80 -3.96
C ALA A 291 1.37 -43.88 -4.20
N GLN A 292 0.12 -43.58 -3.87
CA GLN A 292 -1.03 -44.49 -4.09
C GLN A 292 -1.21 -44.89 -5.56
N ASP A 293 -0.80 -44.04 -6.49
CA ASP A 293 -0.98 -44.24 -7.93
C ASP A 293 0.23 -44.90 -8.61
N GLY A 294 1.31 -45.20 -7.88
CA GLY A 294 2.54 -45.79 -8.43
C GLY A 294 3.30 -44.90 -9.43
N LEU A 295 2.87 -43.65 -9.62
CA LEU A 295 3.47 -42.70 -10.56
C LEU A 295 4.67 -41.94 -9.97
N GLY A 296 4.84 -41.93 -8.64
CA GLY A 296 5.86 -41.18 -7.92
C GLY A 296 5.25 -40.14 -6.98
N VAL A 297 6.05 -39.60 -6.07
CA VAL A 297 5.60 -38.63 -5.06
C VAL A 297 6.09 -37.24 -5.45
N SER A 298 5.19 -36.26 -5.46
CA SER A 298 5.52 -34.84 -5.64
C SER A 298 5.23 -34.05 -4.37
N PHE A 299 6.17 -33.24 -3.92
CA PHE A 299 5.96 -32.36 -2.77
C PHE A 299 6.83 -31.11 -2.86
N PHE A 300 6.43 -30.08 -2.11
CA PHE A 300 7.25 -28.88 -1.92
C PHE A 300 8.07 -29.01 -0.65
N LEU A 301 9.31 -28.52 -0.69
CA LEU A 301 10.20 -28.54 0.46
C LEU A 301 9.60 -27.70 1.60
N PRO A 302 9.36 -28.26 2.79
CA PRO A 302 8.76 -27.54 3.91
C PRO A 302 9.65 -26.39 4.41
N PRO A 303 9.08 -25.41 5.16
CA PRO A 303 9.85 -24.37 5.80
C PRO A 303 11.00 -24.95 6.64
N TYR A 304 12.13 -24.25 6.64
CA TYR A 304 13.32 -24.63 7.40
C TYR A 304 13.86 -26.05 7.19
N SER A 305 13.49 -26.67 6.08
CA SER A 305 13.93 -28.00 5.70
C SER A 305 14.92 -27.89 4.55
N GLU A 306 15.92 -28.76 4.54
CA GLU A 306 16.93 -28.86 3.48
C GLU A 306 16.96 -30.27 2.89
N ILE A 307 17.37 -30.36 1.63
CA ILE A 307 17.59 -31.66 0.98
C ILE A 307 18.90 -32.23 1.53
N PHE A 308 18.83 -33.47 2.03
CA PHE A 308 20.01 -34.15 2.54
C PHE A 308 20.85 -34.70 1.40
N THR A 309 22.04 -34.14 1.23
CA THR A 309 22.98 -34.53 0.17
C THR A 309 24.10 -35.41 0.72
N MET A 310 24.43 -36.49 0.02
CA MET A 310 25.53 -37.39 0.39
C MET A 310 26.62 -37.40 -0.69
N MET A 311 27.85 -37.74 -0.30
CA MET A 311 28.97 -37.90 -1.24
C MET A 311 29.28 -39.39 -1.37
N TRP A 312 28.97 -39.98 -2.52
CA TRP A 312 29.21 -41.40 -2.78
C TRP A 312 30.43 -41.57 -3.67
N SER A 313 31.23 -42.61 -3.42
CA SER A 313 32.30 -42.99 -4.34
C SER A 313 31.70 -43.65 -5.58
N ASP A 314 32.11 -43.23 -6.77
CA ASP A 314 31.61 -43.79 -8.03
C ASP A 314 32.55 -44.88 -8.55
N TYR A 315 32.04 -46.10 -8.62
CA TYR A 315 32.74 -47.26 -9.18
C TYR A 315 32.04 -47.80 -10.44
N SER A 316 31.30 -46.93 -11.13
CA SER A 316 30.54 -47.29 -12.34
C SER A 316 31.40 -47.40 -13.60
N SER A 317 32.68 -47.00 -13.56
CA SER A 317 33.60 -47.05 -14.70
C SER A 317 34.97 -47.61 -14.32
N LEU A 318 35.66 -48.22 -15.29
CA LEU A 318 37.02 -48.73 -15.17
C LEU A 318 38.04 -47.68 -15.65
N PRO A 319 39.23 -47.56 -15.03
CA PRO A 319 39.73 -48.34 -13.90
C PRO A 319 39.14 -47.92 -12.56
N ALA A 320 38.78 -48.89 -11.71
CA ALA A 320 38.11 -48.71 -10.41
C ALA A 320 38.95 -47.98 -9.33
N ASP A 321 40.14 -47.50 -9.68
CA ASP A 321 41.09 -46.82 -8.80
C ASP A 321 40.81 -45.32 -8.63
N SER A 322 39.96 -44.71 -9.47
CA SER A 322 39.60 -43.31 -9.31
C SER A 322 38.47 -43.15 -8.31
N SER A 323 38.82 -42.73 -7.08
CA SER A 323 37.92 -42.34 -5.99
C SER A 323 37.14 -41.04 -6.29
N SER A 324 36.54 -40.93 -7.48
CA SER A 324 35.72 -39.78 -7.82
C SER A 324 34.46 -39.84 -6.96
N ARG A 325 34.20 -38.77 -6.22
CA ARG A 325 33.03 -38.68 -5.34
C ARG A 325 31.95 -37.87 -6.04
N VAL A 326 30.76 -38.45 -6.12
CA VAL A 326 29.58 -37.83 -6.73
C VAL A 326 28.65 -37.37 -5.62
N LEU A 327 28.11 -36.16 -5.76
CA LEU A 327 27.10 -35.65 -4.86
C LEU A 327 25.75 -36.25 -5.27
N VAL A 328 25.14 -37.02 -4.37
CA VAL A 328 23.88 -37.71 -4.56
C VAL A 328 22.82 -37.03 -3.69
N GLU A 329 21.84 -36.40 -4.36
CA GLU A 329 20.67 -35.79 -3.70
C GLU A 329 19.47 -36.76 -3.69
N LYS A 330 19.29 -37.50 -4.79
CA LYS A 330 18.23 -38.49 -4.99
C LYS A 330 18.83 -39.88 -5.04
N ILE A 331 18.33 -40.77 -4.20
CA ILE A 331 18.83 -42.14 -4.08
C ILE A 331 17.97 -43.05 -4.97
N ASP A 332 18.55 -43.65 -6.00
CA ASP A 332 17.91 -44.72 -6.77
C ASP A 332 17.92 -46.02 -5.95
N VAL A 333 16.75 -46.60 -5.70
CA VAL A 333 16.59 -47.85 -4.93
C VAL A 333 16.74 -49.11 -5.78
N ARG A 334 16.85 -49.00 -7.11
CA ARG A 334 17.04 -50.15 -7.99
C ARG A 334 18.43 -50.76 -7.84
N ALA A 335 18.57 -51.97 -8.37
CA ALA A 335 19.86 -52.63 -8.47
C ALA A 335 20.83 -51.81 -9.33
N ARG A 336 21.94 -51.42 -8.74
CA ARG A 336 23.08 -50.76 -9.36
C ARG A 336 24.21 -51.76 -9.56
N LYS A 337 25.02 -51.50 -10.57
CA LYS A 337 26.22 -52.29 -10.88
C LYS A 337 27.46 -51.49 -10.53
N ILE A 338 28.44 -52.17 -9.96
CA ILE A 338 29.77 -51.65 -9.67
C ILE A 338 30.79 -52.58 -10.34
N PHE A 339 31.83 -52.02 -10.94
CA PHE A 339 32.94 -52.80 -11.48
C PHE A 339 34.06 -52.97 -10.47
N TYR A 340 34.72 -54.12 -10.50
CA TYR A 340 35.94 -54.34 -9.75
C TYR A 340 37.00 -55.03 -10.58
N GLU A 341 38.24 -54.67 -10.30
CA GLU A 341 39.43 -55.31 -10.81
C GLU A 341 40.41 -55.44 -9.63
N TYR A 342 40.68 -56.67 -9.18
CA TYR A 342 41.52 -56.94 -8.02
C TYR A 342 42.63 -57.89 -8.36
N GLU A 343 43.80 -57.61 -7.80
CA GLU A 343 44.89 -58.56 -7.78
C GLU A 343 44.87 -59.36 -6.47
N VAL A 344 44.66 -60.67 -6.58
CA VAL A 344 44.51 -61.59 -5.45
C VAL A 344 45.56 -62.69 -5.52
N ARG A 345 45.87 -63.30 -4.36
CA ARG A 345 46.75 -64.46 -4.27
C ARG A 345 46.01 -65.63 -3.64
N THR A 346 46.10 -66.80 -4.25
CA THR A 346 45.56 -68.05 -3.70
C THR A 346 46.46 -68.60 -2.59
N ARG A 347 45.96 -69.62 -1.87
CA ARG A 347 46.72 -70.31 -0.82
C ARG A 347 48.07 -70.87 -1.31
N ASP A 348 48.12 -71.30 -2.57
CA ASP A 348 49.30 -71.86 -3.21
C ASP A 348 50.24 -70.77 -3.76
N ASN A 349 50.03 -69.51 -3.35
CA ASN A 349 50.81 -68.33 -3.73
C ASN A 349 50.76 -68.02 -5.24
N VAL A 350 49.67 -68.36 -5.92
CA VAL A 350 49.44 -67.97 -7.32
C VAL A 350 48.76 -66.62 -7.36
N LYS A 351 49.35 -65.67 -8.08
CA LYS A 351 48.80 -64.31 -8.30
C LYS A 351 47.82 -64.33 -9.47
N MET A 352 46.65 -63.76 -9.28
CA MET A 352 45.60 -63.68 -10.30
C MET A 352 44.93 -62.31 -10.27
N THR A 353 44.49 -61.85 -11.44
CA THR A 353 43.61 -60.68 -11.54
C THR A 353 42.18 -61.17 -11.69
N LEU A 354 41.30 -60.72 -10.79
CA LEU A 354 39.86 -60.96 -10.86
C LEU A 354 39.18 -59.68 -11.31
N GLU A 355 38.49 -59.77 -12.44
CA GLU A 355 37.59 -58.73 -12.92
C GLU A 355 36.16 -59.22 -12.79
N GLY A 356 35.24 -58.33 -12.41
CA GLY A 356 33.84 -58.68 -12.35
C GLY A 356 32.92 -57.50 -12.09
N THR A 357 31.66 -57.82 -11.84
CA THR A 357 30.62 -56.84 -11.56
C THR A 357 29.88 -57.25 -10.28
N ILE A 358 29.73 -56.30 -9.37
CA ILE A 358 28.93 -56.45 -8.15
C ILE A 358 27.58 -55.77 -8.39
N PHE A 359 26.50 -56.49 -8.13
CA PHE A 359 25.15 -55.92 -8.13
C PHE A 359 24.71 -55.67 -6.69
N TRP A 360 24.22 -54.47 -6.41
CA TRP A 360 23.73 -54.10 -5.08
C TRP A 360 22.50 -53.20 -5.21
N GLN A 361 21.64 -53.17 -4.19
CA GLN A 361 20.44 -52.34 -4.18
C GLN A 361 20.18 -51.83 -2.76
N VAL A 362 19.55 -50.67 -2.65
CA VAL A 362 19.17 -50.11 -1.35
C VAL A 362 17.77 -50.58 -1.00
N THR A 363 17.63 -51.36 0.07
CA THR A 363 16.33 -51.84 0.55
C THR A 363 15.70 -50.89 1.56
N ASN A 364 16.49 -50.30 2.46
CA ASN A 364 16.01 -49.37 3.48
C ASN A 364 16.88 -48.09 3.52
N VAL A 365 16.34 -47.01 2.97
CA VAL A 365 17.03 -45.72 2.87
C VAL A 365 17.23 -45.07 4.25
N SER A 366 16.26 -45.19 5.15
CA SER A 366 16.36 -44.60 6.50
C SER A 366 17.51 -45.20 7.30
N LYS A 367 17.70 -46.52 7.20
CA LYS A 367 18.82 -47.21 7.86
C LYS A 367 20.15 -46.83 7.20
N LEU A 368 20.21 -46.81 5.87
CA LEU A 368 21.40 -46.46 5.11
C LEU A 368 21.98 -45.10 5.52
N VAL A 369 21.12 -44.07 5.57
CA VAL A 369 21.56 -42.70 5.88
C VAL A 369 22.09 -42.55 7.31
N LEU A 370 21.60 -43.36 8.24
CA LEU A 370 22.08 -43.35 9.63
C LEU A 370 23.36 -44.16 9.82
N SER A 371 23.60 -45.19 8.99
CA SER A 371 24.71 -46.12 9.17
C SER A 371 25.98 -45.73 8.44
N THR A 372 25.88 -45.14 7.23
CA THR A 372 27.04 -44.86 6.39
C THR A 372 26.92 -43.53 5.66
N ALA A 373 28.07 -42.90 5.40
CA ALA A 373 28.19 -41.72 4.55
C ALA A 373 28.46 -42.06 3.08
N ASP A 374 28.96 -43.26 2.77
CA ASP A 374 29.34 -43.71 1.43
C ASP A 374 28.98 -45.20 1.23
N PRO A 375 27.70 -45.49 0.91
CA PRO A 375 27.24 -46.86 0.79
C PRO A 375 27.91 -47.60 -0.37
N GLU A 376 28.21 -46.91 -1.47
CA GLU A 376 28.83 -47.53 -2.66
C GLU A 376 30.28 -47.95 -2.36
N GLY A 377 31.05 -47.08 -1.71
CA GLY A 377 32.39 -47.39 -1.23
C GLY A 377 32.41 -48.51 -0.20
N ASP A 378 31.48 -48.50 0.76
CA ASP A 378 31.42 -49.55 1.79
C ASP A 378 31.10 -50.93 1.18
N VAL A 379 30.15 -51.00 0.23
CA VAL A 379 29.84 -52.24 -0.49
C VAL A 379 31.06 -52.73 -1.26
N TRP A 380 31.76 -51.83 -1.96
CA TRP A 380 32.97 -52.19 -2.71
C TRP A 380 34.08 -52.71 -1.81
N GLN A 381 34.39 -52.01 -0.70
CA GLN A 381 35.44 -52.41 0.23
C GLN A 381 35.11 -53.72 0.94
N HIS A 382 33.85 -53.90 1.34
CA HIS A 382 33.40 -55.14 1.97
C HIS A 382 33.49 -56.32 1.00
N ALA A 383 32.93 -56.19 -0.21
CA ALA A 383 33.00 -57.24 -1.23
C ALA A 383 34.45 -57.60 -1.59
N ARG A 384 35.32 -56.59 -1.75
CA ARG A 384 36.75 -56.78 -1.97
C ARG A 384 37.39 -57.62 -0.87
N SER A 385 37.11 -57.30 0.39
CA SER A 385 37.71 -57.97 1.54
C SER A 385 37.27 -59.43 1.63
N VAL A 386 35.97 -59.69 1.44
CA VAL A 386 35.40 -61.05 1.43
C VAL A 386 35.94 -61.88 0.26
N LEU A 387 36.05 -61.29 -0.94
CA LEU A 387 36.60 -61.99 -2.11
C LEU A 387 38.08 -62.33 -1.94
N ILE A 388 38.89 -61.40 -1.46
CA ILE A 388 40.32 -61.64 -1.19
C ILE A 388 40.48 -62.73 -0.13
N GLU A 389 39.69 -62.68 0.95
CA GLU A 389 39.71 -63.68 2.01
C GLU A 389 39.31 -65.07 1.48
N ALA A 390 38.22 -65.17 0.72
CA ALA A 390 37.76 -66.43 0.15
C ALA A 390 38.79 -67.05 -0.81
N VAL A 391 39.39 -66.24 -1.69
CA VAL A 391 40.39 -66.72 -2.66
C VAL A 391 41.71 -67.11 -1.97
N SER A 392 42.13 -66.36 -0.96
CA SER A 392 43.38 -66.67 -0.23
C SER A 392 43.30 -67.97 0.57
N ASN A 393 42.10 -68.42 0.93
CA ASN A 393 41.88 -69.69 1.62
C ASN A 393 41.73 -70.90 0.68
N ALA A 394 41.55 -70.69 -0.62
CA ALA A 394 41.38 -71.75 -1.63
C ALA A 394 42.67 -72.04 -2.41
N THR A 395 42.82 -73.29 -2.89
CA THR A 395 43.86 -73.66 -3.87
C THR A 395 43.44 -73.22 -5.28
N LEU A 396 44.40 -73.05 -6.19
CA LEU A 396 44.06 -72.66 -7.57
C LEU A 396 43.18 -73.72 -8.26
N SER A 397 43.48 -75.00 -8.03
CA SER A 397 42.73 -76.11 -8.62
C SER A 397 41.28 -76.10 -8.14
N ASP A 398 41.04 -75.94 -6.84
CA ASP A 398 39.69 -75.92 -6.28
C ASP A 398 38.91 -74.70 -6.81
N PHE A 399 39.56 -73.53 -6.88
CA PHE A 399 38.95 -72.31 -7.39
C PHE A 399 38.53 -72.43 -8.87
N MET A 400 39.38 -73.00 -9.73
CA MET A 400 39.07 -73.20 -11.15
C MET A 400 37.99 -74.26 -11.37
N THR A 401 37.92 -75.27 -10.51
CA THR A 401 36.94 -76.37 -10.62
C THR A 401 35.55 -75.92 -10.15
N LEU A 402 35.47 -75.12 -9.09
CA LEU A 402 34.22 -74.56 -8.54
C LEU A 402 33.76 -73.30 -9.30
N GLY A 403 34.69 -72.47 -9.78
CA GLY A 403 34.40 -71.18 -10.41
C GLY A 403 33.86 -71.25 -11.84
N CYS A 404 33.98 -72.38 -12.52
CA CYS A 404 33.53 -72.53 -13.93
C CYS A 404 32.01 -72.77 -14.07
N SER A 405 31.27 -72.86 -12.96
CA SER A 405 29.81 -73.01 -12.95
C SER A 405 29.18 -71.79 -12.28
N TYR A 406 28.87 -70.74 -13.07
CA TYR A 406 28.05 -69.56 -12.74
C TYR A 406 27.78 -69.31 -11.23
N SER A 407 28.71 -68.66 -10.54
CA SER A 407 28.47 -68.16 -9.17
C SER A 407 27.95 -66.72 -9.22
N TYR A 408 26.63 -66.55 -9.05
CA TYR A 408 26.04 -65.25 -8.73
C TYR A 408 26.29 -64.96 -7.24
N PHE A 409 27.24 -64.07 -6.93
CA PHE A 409 27.38 -63.53 -5.58
C PHE A 409 26.39 -62.37 -5.39
N ILE A 410 25.27 -62.65 -4.72
CA ILE A 410 24.34 -61.61 -4.26
C ILE A 410 24.81 -61.20 -2.85
N CYS A 411 25.53 -60.09 -2.75
CA CYS A 411 25.92 -59.53 -1.46
C CYS A 411 24.76 -58.72 -0.89
N TYR A 412 24.07 -59.27 0.11
CA TYR A 412 23.05 -58.53 0.87
C TYR A 412 23.77 -57.66 1.92
N CYS A 413 24.15 -56.44 1.56
CA CYS A 413 24.43 -55.41 2.56
C CYS A 413 23.10 -54.89 3.11
N CYS A 414 23.00 -54.88 4.45
CA CYS A 414 21.77 -54.80 5.22
C CYS A 414 21.39 -53.36 5.59
#